data_AF-A0A3D5E490-F1
#
_entry.id   AF-A0A3D5E490-F1
#
_cell.length_a   1.000
_cell.length_b   1.000
_cell.length_c   1.000
_cell.angle_alpha   90.00
_cell.angle_beta   90.00
_cell.angle_gamma   90.00
#
_symmetry.space_group_name_H-M   'P 1'
#
loop_
_entity.id
_entity.type
_entity.pdbx_description
1 polymer ?
#
loop_
_entity_poly.entity_id
_entity_poly.type
_entity_poly.pdbx_seq_one_letter_code
_entity_poly.pdbx_strand_id
1 'polypeptide(L)' 'MRLRRHLFTCHSVHKAISVSEINKHRLINNKFYLSNKVKVIRNMIESCKFSSIENSIDFRKIWGIGDHKTII' A
#
# COMPACT_ATOMS: atom_id res chain seq x y z
N MET A 1 21.84 -19.36 14.44
CA MET A 1 21.01 -20.07 13.43
C MET A 1 19.93 -19.20 12.75
N ARG A 2 19.18 -18.36 13.48
CA ARG A 2 18.06 -17.56 12.94
C ARG A 2 18.44 -16.65 11.76
N LEU A 3 19.54 -15.91 11.87
CA LEU A 3 20.03 -15.01 10.82
C LEU A 3 20.35 -15.75 9.51
N ARG A 4 20.99 -16.92 9.57
CA ARG A 4 21.31 -17.72 8.38
C ARG A 4 20.07 -18.21 7.65
N ARG A 5 19.06 -18.71 8.38
CA ARG A 5 17.78 -19.15 7.78
C ARG A 5 17.09 -17.98 7.10
N HIS A 6 17.05 -16.85 7.78
CA HIS A 6 16.45 -15.64 7.25
C HIS A 6 17.14 -15.13 5.97
N LEU A 7 18.47 -15.09 5.96
CA LEU A 7 19.24 -14.74 4.76
C LEU A 7 19.00 -15.75 3.64
N PHE A 8 19.01 -17.05 3.91
CA PHE A 8 18.73 -18.07 2.90
C PHE A 8 17.36 -17.87 2.23
N THR A 9 16.32 -17.67 3.04
CA THR A 9 14.96 -17.45 2.55
C THR A 9 14.86 -16.17 1.71
N CYS A 10 15.50 -15.07 2.12
CA CYS A 10 15.46 -13.83 1.34
C CYS A 10 16.26 -13.92 0.03
N HIS A 11 17.37 -14.65 0.01
CA HIS A 11 18.20 -14.79 -1.19
C HIS A 11 17.59 -15.73 -2.23
N SER A 12 16.80 -16.73 -1.81
CA SER A 12 16.11 -17.67 -2.71
C SER A 12 14.90 -17.05 -3.43
N VAL A 13 14.38 -15.92 -2.96
CA VAL A 13 13.29 -15.19 -3.61
C VAL A 13 13.77 -14.62 -4.96
N HIS A 14 13.03 -14.94 -6.03
CA HIS A 14 13.29 -14.40 -7.37
C HIS A 14 12.79 -12.96 -7.52
N LYS A 15 11.58 -12.67 -7.05
CA LYS A 15 10.97 -11.32 -7.03
C LYS A 15 10.15 -11.14 -5.75
N ALA A 16 10.26 -9.96 -5.15
CA ALA A 16 9.49 -9.52 -3.99
C ALA A 16 8.57 -8.36 -4.38
N ILE A 17 7.37 -8.32 -3.79
CA ILE A 17 6.38 -7.27 -4.01
C ILE A 17 6.35 -6.37 -2.78
N SER A 18 6.41 -5.05 -3.00
CA SER A 18 6.21 -4.04 -1.97
C SER A 18 4.96 -3.22 -2.26
N VAL A 19 4.17 -2.92 -1.24
CA VAL A 19 2.94 -2.10 -1.38
C VAL A 19 3.22 -0.59 -1.39
N SER A 20 4.47 -0.18 -1.10
CA SER A 20 4.90 1.22 -1.11
C SER A 20 6.39 1.38 -1.45
N GLU A 21 6.78 2.53 -1.98
CA GLU A 21 8.19 2.87 -2.18
C GLU A 21 8.95 2.93 -0.86
N ILE A 22 8.33 3.44 0.21
CA ILE A 22 8.93 3.50 1.55
C ILE A 22 9.36 2.10 2.02
N ASN A 23 8.49 1.10 1.87
CA ASN A 23 8.83 -0.27 2.25
C ASN A 23 9.92 -0.87 1.35
N LYS A 24 9.91 -0.56 0.05
CA LYS A 24 10.98 -0.99 -0.86
C LYS A 24 12.34 -0.42 -0.43
N HIS A 25 12.41 0.86 -0.10
CA HIS A 25 13.65 1.48 0.38
C HIS A 25 14.16 0.83 1.67
N ARG A 26 13.27 0.53 2.63
CA ARG A 26 13.65 -0.17 3.87
C ARG A 26 14.23 -1.56 3.60
N LEU A 27 13.62 -2.33 2.70
CA LEU A 27 14.09 -3.67 2.33
C LEU A 27 15.49 -3.65 1.69
N ILE A 28 15.74 -2.67 0.81
CA ILE A 28 17.03 -2.51 0.13
C ILE A 28 18.10 -2.01 1.11
N ASN A 29 17.81 -0.97 1.90
CA ASN A 29 18.79 -0.37 2.82
C ASN A 29 19.27 -1.36 3.89
N ASN A 30 18.39 -2.26 4.33
CA ASN A 30 18.75 -3.31 5.27
C ASN A 30 19.31 -4.58 4.61
N LYS A 31 19.58 -4.56 3.30
CA LYS A 31 20.16 -5.67 2.52
C LYS A 31 19.34 -6.97 2.55
N PHE A 32 18.01 -6.89 2.73
CA PHE A 32 17.14 -8.06 2.63
C PHE A 32 17.01 -8.53 1.18
N TYR A 33 16.90 -7.60 0.24
CA TYR A 33 16.77 -7.87 -1.19
C TYR A 33 17.62 -6.91 -2.01
N LEU A 34 18.08 -7.35 -3.17
CA LEU A 34 18.65 -6.49 -4.20
C LEU A 34 17.56 -5.59 -4.80
N SER A 35 17.93 -4.38 -5.22
CA SER A 35 16.99 -3.39 -5.78
C SER A 35 16.18 -3.94 -6.97
N ASN A 36 16.84 -4.71 -7.85
CA ASN A 36 16.21 -5.34 -9.02
C ASN A 36 15.21 -6.45 -8.68
N LYS A 37 15.24 -6.97 -7.45
CA LYS A 37 14.31 -8.01 -6.98
C LYS A 37 13.02 -7.45 -6.39
N VAL A 38 12.95 -6.16 -6.05
CA VAL A 38 11.77 -5.57 -5.39
C VAL A 38 10.95 -4.72 -6.35
N LYS A 39 9.71 -5.14 -6.63
CA LYS A 39 8.75 -4.37 -7.43
C LYS A 39 7.70 -3.73 -6.53
N VAL A 40 7.47 -2.43 -6.67
CA VAL A 40 6.37 -1.76 -5.98
C VAL A 40 5.10 -1.93 -6.80
N ILE A 41 4.04 -2.39 -6.13
CA ILE A 41 2.70 -2.44 -6.69
C ILE A 41 1.88 -1.48 -5.83
N ARG A 42 1.39 -0.40 -6.44
CA ARG A 42 0.42 0.49 -5.78
C ARG A 42 -0.88 -0.29 -5.61
N ASN A 43 -1.54 -0.12 -4.46
CA ASN A 43 -2.77 -0.82 -4.07
C ASN A 43 -3.60 -1.25 -5.28
N MET A 44 -3.71 -2.56 -5.49
CA MET A 44 -4.56 -3.18 -6.50
C MET A 44 -6.02 -3.08 -6.04
N ILE A 45 -6.50 -1.87 -5.78
CA ILE A 45 -7.92 -1.64 -5.62
C ILE A 45 -8.50 -1.82 -7.02
N GLU A 46 -9.38 -2.81 -7.17
CA GLU A 46 -10.08 -3.08 -8.42
C GLU A 46 -10.66 -1.76 -8.94
N SER A 47 -10.36 -1.40 -10.19
CA SER A 47 -10.80 -0.13 -10.77
C SER A 47 -12.33 0.03 -10.75
N CYS A 48 -13.06 -1.08 -10.76
CA CYS A 48 -14.51 -1.13 -10.61
C CYS A 48 -15.03 -0.74 -9.21
N LYS A 49 -14.15 -0.56 -8.22
CA LYS A 49 -14.49 -0.02 -6.88
C LYS A 49 -14.27 1.49 -6.76
N PHE A 50 -13.63 2.14 -7.72
CA PHE A 50 -13.58 3.60 -7.79
C PHE A 50 -14.70 4.09 -8.70
N SER A 51 -15.83 4.50 -8.13
CA SER A 51 -16.80 5.31 -8.86
C SER A 51 -16.16 6.66 -9.21
N SER A 52 -16.42 7.17 -10.42
CA SER A 52 -16.04 8.53 -10.79
C SER A 52 -16.65 9.52 -9.79
N ILE A 53 -15.85 10.50 -9.35
CA ILE A 53 -16.30 11.54 -8.41
C ILE A 53 -17.41 12.40 -9.03
N GLU A 54 -17.49 12.48 -10.37
CA GLU A 54 -18.51 13.28 -11.07
C GLU A 54 -19.95 12.82 -10.77
N ASN A 55 -20.13 11.54 -10.40
CA ASN A 55 -21.42 10.98 -9.97
C ASN A 55 -21.38 10.52 -8.49
N SER A 56 -20.45 11.04 -7.68
CA SER A 56 -20.32 10.60 -6.30
C SER A 56 -21.55 11.01 -5.50
N ILE A 57 -22.23 10.01 -4.96
CA ILE A 57 -23.27 10.21 -3.97
C ILE A 57 -22.61 10.77 -2.70
N ASP A 58 -23.13 11.88 -2.21
CA ASP A 58 -22.70 12.43 -0.91
C ASP A 58 -23.28 11.56 0.22
N PHE A 59 -22.51 10.55 0.61
CA PHE A 59 -22.89 9.65 1.69
C PHE A 59 -23.05 10.36 3.04
N ARG A 60 -22.48 11.56 3.23
CA ARG A 60 -22.68 12.33 4.49
C ARG A 60 -24.13 12.78 4.60
N LYS A 61 -24.72 13.25 3.49
CA LYS A 61 -26.15 13.58 3.42
C LYS A 61 -27.03 12.34 3.60
N ILE A 62 -26.67 11.21 2.98
CA ILE A 62 -27.44 9.96 3.12
C ILE A 62 -27.39 9.41 4.55
N TRP A 63 -26.22 9.47 5.20
CA TRP A 63 -26.06 8.97 6.57
C TRP A 63 -26.55 9.94 7.63
N GLY A 64 -27.16 11.07 7.24
CA GLY A 64 -27.69 12.05 8.19
C GLY A 64 -26.62 12.69 9.07
N ILE A 65 -25.36 12.66 8.64
CA ILE A 65 -24.27 13.40 9.27
C ILE A 65 -24.47 14.86 8.86
N GLY A 66 -25.39 15.52 9.56
CA GLY A 66 -25.72 16.92 9.32
C GLY A 66 -24.52 17.82 9.56
N ASP A 67 -24.42 18.88 8.77
CA ASP A 67 -23.53 20.00 9.06
C ASP A 67 -23.89 20.53 10.44
N HIS A 68 -23.08 20.17 11.44
CA HIS A 68 -23.05 20.95 12.67
C HIS A 68 -22.62 22.35 12.25
N LYS A 69 -23.64 23.22 12.15
CA LYS A 69 -23.55 24.62 11.79
C LYS A 69 -22.28 25.21 12.33
N THR A 70 -21.53 25.84 11.43
CA THR A 70 -20.52 26.85 11.73
C THR A 70 -20.98 27.69 12.91
N ILE A 71 -20.33 27.50 14.07
CA ILE A 71 -20.46 28.41 15.19
C ILE A 71 -19.67 29.65 14.76
N ILE A 72 -20.39 30.72 14.42
CA ILE A 72 -19.87 32.09 14.38
C ILE A 72 -19.80 32.58 15.82
#